data_AF-A0AAD5GIM1-F1
#
_entry.id   AF-A0AAD5GIM1-F1
#
_cell.length_a   1.000
_cell.length_b   1.000
_cell.length_c   1.000
_cell.angle_alpha   90.00
_cell.angle_beta   90.00
_cell.angle_gamma   90.00
#
_symmetry.space_group_name_H-M   'P 1'
#
loop_
_entity.id
_entity.type
_entity.pdbx_description
1 polymer ?
#
loop_
_entity_poly.entity_id
_entity_poly.type
_entity_poly.pdbx_seq_one_letter_code
_entity_poly.pdbx_strand_id
1 'polypeptide(L)'
;MVFLTNPARSQPQTDVLTQSCSQVNVINFQIFMSNLNETYRDIRRQLSNNNTYFVTSSLTSNSEPVYVMAQCRKYMSTDDCVRCFDFAASSIRSCAAFNGARLVLDGCFLRYESSPFNDQTTLPGENKVLCGNNTSSQDSVFENAVDGLLSNLSIATQKINGFYTAATTTVVGTNTTTAYAIAQCAETVKPDSCKSCLQEAYANIRTCVTDASDGRAVNLGQDNVAIIIEVVAGGVGGLIILLIVVIWLYGRSKRTTSGGWATEVKDSKDYSYMDLKKATNDFGDENKLGEGGFGEVYKIALLSSGQRNVRKKVKQ
;
A
#
# COMPACT_ATOMS: atom_id res chain seq x y z
N MET A 1 25.31 17.34 9.74
CA MET A 1 23.99 17.35 9.08
C MET A 1 23.51 15.91 9.06
N VAL A 2 22.49 15.56 9.86
CA VAL A 2 21.95 14.18 9.94
C VAL A 2 20.45 14.29 9.84
N PHE A 3 19.90 13.84 8.71
CA PHE A 3 18.48 13.73 8.46
C PHE A 3 17.94 12.52 9.24
N LEU A 4 16.91 12.72 10.06
CA LEU A 4 16.13 11.63 10.64
C LEU A 4 14.80 11.57 9.89
N THR A 5 14.78 10.84 8.79
CA THR A 5 13.54 10.25 8.29
C THR A 5 13.15 9.14 9.27
N ASN A 6 11.88 9.06 9.65
CA ASN A 6 11.38 7.87 10.34
C ASN A 6 11.73 6.63 9.49
N PRO A 7 12.17 5.50 10.07
CA PRO A 7 12.24 4.27 9.32
C PRO A 7 10.81 3.90 8.92
N ALA A 8 10.47 4.16 7.65
CA ALA A 8 9.28 3.58 7.06
C ALA A 8 9.46 2.07 7.15
N ARG A 9 8.60 1.40 7.92
CA ARG A 9 8.57 -0.05 7.93
C ARG A 9 8.13 -0.45 6.52
N SER A 10 9.07 -0.99 5.75
CA SER A 10 8.80 -1.56 4.42
C SER A 10 7.60 -2.50 4.48
N GLN A 11 6.66 -2.30 3.55
CA GLN A 11 5.44 -3.08 3.40
C GLN A 11 5.40 -3.60 1.96
N PRO A 12 6.07 -4.73 1.66
CA PRO A 12 6.11 -5.29 0.31
C PRO A 12 4.79 -5.93 -0.11
N GLN A 13 3.76 -5.93 0.74
CA GLN A 13 2.42 -6.43 0.45
C GLN A 13 2.46 -7.86 -0.15
N THR A 14 2.97 -8.80 0.62
CA THR A 14 3.30 -10.17 0.17
C THR A 14 2.16 -11.17 0.33
N ASP A 15 0.94 -10.71 0.55
CA ASP A 15 -0.23 -11.60 0.67
C ASP A 15 -0.48 -12.28 -0.68
N VAL A 16 -0.53 -13.62 -0.65
CA VAL A 16 -0.70 -14.44 -1.85
C VAL A 16 -2.15 -14.44 -2.27
N LEU A 17 -2.45 -13.85 -3.43
CA LEU A 17 -3.78 -13.84 -4.01
C LEU A 17 -4.05 -15.10 -4.82
N THR A 18 -3.06 -15.52 -5.60
CA THR A 18 -3.13 -16.74 -6.40
C THR A 18 -1.76 -17.21 -6.86
N GLN A 19 -1.60 -18.52 -7.01
CA GLN A 19 -0.40 -19.18 -7.50
C GLN A 19 -0.77 -20.35 -8.39
N SER A 20 -0.14 -20.46 -9.56
CA SER A 20 -0.29 -21.61 -10.46
C SER A 20 1.05 -22.04 -11.05
N CYS A 21 1.25 -23.35 -11.18
CA CYS A 21 2.39 -23.95 -11.87
C CYS A 21 1.91 -24.53 -13.21
N SER A 22 2.78 -24.53 -14.22
CA SER A 22 2.57 -25.25 -15.47
C SER A 22 2.41 -26.75 -15.20
N GLN A 23 1.72 -27.45 -16.09
CA GLN A 23 1.58 -28.90 -16.07
C GLN A 23 2.70 -29.61 -16.85
N VAL A 24 3.59 -28.85 -17.49
CA VAL A 24 4.67 -29.36 -18.33
C VAL A 24 5.98 -29.31 -17.56
N ASN A 25 6.65 -30.46 -17.48
CA ASN A 25 7.96 -30.56 -16.84
C ASN A 25 9.05 -29.95 -17.71
N VAL A 26 10.10 -29.45 -17.07
CA VAL A 26 11.35 -29.05 -17.73
C VAL A 26 12.08 -30.28 -18.28
N ILE A 27 12.85 -30.13 -19.37
CA ILE A 27 13.59 -31.25 -19.97
C ILE A 27 14.89 -31.47 -19.18
N ASN A 28 15.58 -30.39 -18.83
CA ASN A 28 16.80 -30.38 -18.02
C ASN A 28 16.66 -29.37 -16.87
N PHE A 29 16.27 -29.89 -15.69
CA PHE A 29 16.07 -29.10 -14.48
C PHE A 29 17.28 -28.24 -14.10
N GLN A 30 18.50 -28.76 -14.23
CA GLN A 30 19.70 -28.04 -13.81
C GLN A 30 19.96 -26.81 -14.69
N ILE A 31 19.82 -26.96 -16.02
CA ILE A 31 20.00 -25.86 -16.97
C ILE A 31 18.86 -24.84 -16.80
N PHE A 32 17.61 -25.31 -16.73
CA PHE A 32 16.45 -24.44 -16.55
C PHE A 32 16.57 -23.61 -15.26
N MET A 33 16.93 -24.23 -14.14
CA MET A 33 17.14 -23.54 -12.86
C MET A 33 18.29 -22.53 -12.92
N SER A 34 19.37 -22.85 -13.61
CA SER A 34 20.47 -21.90 -13.83
C SER A 34 19.97 -20.67 -14.59
N ASN A 35 19.27 -20.90 -15.69
CA ASN A 35 18.72 -19.84 -16.54
C ASN A 35 17.70 -18.97 -15.79
N LEU A 36 16.81 -19.60 -15.01
CA LEU A 36 15.81 -18.90 -14.21
C LEU A 36 16.45 -18.02 -13.15
N ASN A 37 17.46 -18.53 -12.44
CA ASN A 37 18.19 -17.76 -11.43
C ASN A 37 18.97 -16.58 -12.03
N GLU A 38 19.58 -16.75 -13.20
CA GLU A 38 20.23 -15.65 -13.91
C GLU A 38 19.23 -14.58 -14.36
N THR A 39 18.09 -15.01 -14.91
CA THR A 39 17.02 -14.11 -15.36
C THR A 39 16.42 -13.34 -14.17
N TYR A 40 16.20 -13.99 -13.03
CA TYR A 40 15.75 -13.34 -11.79
C TYR A 40 16.76 -12.33 -11.26
N ARG A 41 18.07 -12.62 -11.34
CA ARG A 41 19.12 -11.68 -10.93
C ARG A 41 19.10 -10.42 -11.79
N ASP A 42 18.91 -10.58 -13.09
CA ASP A 42 18.80 -9.47 -14.02
C ASP A 42 17.54 -8.62 -13.74
N ILE A 43 16.38 -9.25 -13.58
CA ILE A 43 15.13 -8.55 -13.23
C ILE A 43 15.27 -7.78 -11.92
N ARG A 44 15.81 -8.42 -10.88
CA ARG A 44 16.04 -7.78 -9.58
C ARG A 44 16.91 -6.54 -9.70
N ARG A 45 17.98 -6.62 -10.50
CA ARG A 45 18.88 -5.50 -10.79
C ARG A 45 18.13 -4.36 -11.49
N GLN A 46 17.28 -4.67 -12.47
CA GLN A 46 16.49 -3.68 -13.18
C GLN A 46 15.43 -3.02 -12.28
N LEU A 47 14.72 -3.79 -11.45
CA LEU A 47 13.76 -3.28 -10.46
C LEU A 47 14.42 -2.42 -9.38
N SER A 48 15.72 -2.58 -9.14
CA SER A 48 16.48 -1.74 -8.21
C SER A 48 16.74 -0.33 -8.77
N ASN A 49 16.47 -0.08 -10.05
CA ASN A 49 16.53 1.26 -10.62
C ASN A 49 15.36 2.10 -10.13
N ASN A 50 15.60 3.40 -9.95
CA ASN A 50 14.57 4.31 -9.48
C ASN A 50 13.36 4.33 -10.43
N ASN A 51 12.15 4.34 -9.87
CA ASN A 51 10.87 4.35 -10.61
C ASN A 51 10.67 3.20 -11.63
N THR A 52 11.34 2.05 -11.46
CA THR A 52 11.12 0.87 -12.31
C THR A 52 10.17 -0.11 -11.63
N TYR A 53 8.99 -0.31 -12.21
CA TYR A 53 7.92 -1.16 -11.64
C TYR A 53 7.56 -2.35 -12.52
N PHE A 54 8.04 -2.40 -13.76
CA PHE A 54 7.73 -3.43 -14.72
C PHE A 54 9.00 -3.80 -15.46
N VAL A 55 9.31 -5.09 -15.50
CA VAL A 55 10.50 -5.62 -16.18
C VAL A 55 10.16 -6.96 -16.82
N THR A 56 10.64 -7.15 -18.04
CA THR A 56 10.75 -8.46 -18.67
C THR A 56 12.23 -8.77 -18.92
N SER A 57 12.60 -10.05 -18.82
CA SER A 57 13.93 -10.53 -19.16
C SER A 57 13.83 -11.97 -19.65
N SER A 58 14.81 -12.40 -20.44
CA SER A 58 14.84 -13.76 -20.96
C SER A 58 16.27 -14.25 -21.16
N LEU A 59 16.42 -15.57 -21.09
CA LEU A 59 17.64 -16.27 -21.44
C LEU A 59 17.29 -17.44 -22.37
N THR A 60 17.78 -17.37 -23.61
CA THR A 60 17.36 -18.27 -24.70
C THR A 60 18.53 -18.95 -25.41
N SER A 61 19.74 -18.88 -24.84
CA SER A 61 20.99 -19.31 -25.46
C SER A 61 21.19 -20.84 -25.50
N ASN A 62 20.32 -21.62 -24.85
CA ASN A 62 20.45 -23.07 -24.74
C ASN A 62 19.09 -23.76 -24.88
N SER A 63 19.06 -25.09 -24.67
CA SER A 63 17.87 -25.93 -24.87
C SER A 63 16.73 -25.70 -23.87
N GLU A 64 16.92 -24.84 -22.87
CA GLU A 64 15.94 -24.54 -21.81
C GLU A 64 15.66 -23.03 -21.73
N PRO A 65 15.04 -22.43 -22.75
CA PRO A 65 14.74 -21.01 -22.73
C PRO A 65 13.86 -20.63 -21.53
N VAL A 66 14.13 -19.47 -20.95
CA VAL A 66 13.34 -18.91 -19.84
C VAL A 66 12.94 -17.48 -20.19
N TYR A 67 11.65 -17.18 -20.02
CA TYR A 67 11.08 -15.84 -20.14
C TYR A 67 10.47 -15.49 -18.78
N VAL A 68 10.77 -14.31 -18.25
CA VAL A 68 10.25 -13.84 -16.96
C VAL A 68 9.69 -12.44 -17.09
N MET A 69 8.59 -12.21 -16.39
CA MET A 69 7.93 -10.92 -16.24
C MET A 69 7.68 -10.65 -14.76
N ALA A 70 8.09 -9.48 -14.30
CA ALA A 70 7.80 -8.99 -12.96
C ALA A 70 7.14 -7.62 -13.04
N GLN A 71 6.08 -7.43 -12.27
CA GLN A 71 5.38 -6.15 -12.19
C GLN A 71 4.93 -5.84 -10.77
N CYS A 72 5.36 -4.70 -10.25
CA CYS A 72 4.95 -4.16 -8.96
C CYS A 72 3.75 -3.21 -9.12
N ARG A 73 3.08 -2.91 -8.01
CA ARG A 73 2.14 -1.78 -7.95
C ARG A 73 2.90 -0.47 -8.06
N LYS A 74 2.39 0.48 -8.85
CA LYS A 74 3.08 1.75 -9.13
C LYS A 74 3.16 2.70 -7.93
N TYR A 75 2.40 2.47 -6.86
CA TYR A 75 2.50 3.27 -5.63
C TYR A 75 3.62 2.82 -4.69
N MET A 76 4.25 1.67 -4.95
CA MET A 76 5.27 1.13 -4.05
C MET A 76 6.57 1.94 -4.13
N SER A 77 7.33 1.91 -3.05
CA SER A 77 8.74 2.33 -3.11
C SER A 77 9.55 1.33 -3.93
N THR A 78 10.70 1.75 -4.47
CA THR A 78 11.65 0.84 -5.13
C THR A 78 12.05 -0.32 -4.22
N ASP A 79 12.30 -0.04 -2.93
CA ASP A 79 12.67 -1.06 -1.95
C ASP A 79 11.57 -2.09 -1.71
N ASP A 80 10.31 -1.63 -1.58
CA ASP A 80 9.17 -2.53 -1.39
C ASP A 80 8.90 -3.37 -2.64
N CYS A 81 9.07 -2.77 -3.83
CA CYS A 81 8.94 -3.49 -5.10
C CYS A 81 9.97 -4.62 -5.23
N VAL A 82 11.26 -4.33 -4.97
CA VAL A 82 12.32 -5.35 -5.00
C VAL A 82 12.08 -6.44 -3.96
N ARG A 83 11.62 -6.09 -2.75
CA ARG A 83 11.30 -7.08 -1.70
C ARG A 83 10.09 -7.93 -2.04
N CYS A 84 9.07 -7.35 -2.67
CA CYS A 84 7.93 -8.11 -3.17
C CYS A 84 8.37 -9.11 -4.24
N PHE A 85 9.22 -8.68 -5.18
CA PHE A 85 9.82 -9.57 -6.18
C PHE A 85 10.65 -10.70 -5.53
N ASP A 86 11.50 -10.39 -4.55
CA ASP A 86 12.31 -11.39 -3.84
C ASP A 86 11.43 -12.44 -3.15
N PHE A 87 10.34 -12.01 -2.49
CA PHE A 87 9.35 -12.91 -1.90
C PHE A 87 8.67 -13.76 -2.98
N ALA A 88 8.22 -13.14 -4.07
CA ALA A 88 7.54 -13.84 -5.16
C ALA A 88 8.45 -14.91 -5.79
N ALA A 89 9.69 -14.55 -6.09
CA ALA A 89 10.70 -15.44 -6.66
C ALA A 89 11.05 -16.61 -5.74
N SER A 90 10.99 -16.41 -4.41
CA SER A 90 11.14 -17.49 -3.43
C SER A 90 9.93 -18.41 -3.37
N SER A 91 8.71 -17.84 -3.40
CA SER A 91 7.45 -18.58 -3.25
C SER A 91 7.20 -19.54 -4.42
N ILE A 92 7.47 -19.13 -5.66
CA ILE A 92 7.28 -20.00 -6.84
C ILE A 92 8.44 -20.96 -7.11
N ARG A 93 9.46 -21.03 -6.24
CA ARG A 93 10.51 -22.08 -6.37
C ARG A 93 9.95 -23.48 -6.26
N SER A 94 8.83 -23.67 -5.56
CA SER A 94 8.14 -24.95 -5.50
C SER A 94 7.61 -25.41 -6.87
N CYS A 95 7.38 -24.47 -7.80
CA CYS A 95 6.99 -24.78 -9.18
C CYS A 95 8.18 -25.08 -10.10
N ALA A 96 9.43 -25.00 -9.64
CA ALA A 96 10.58 -24.94 -10.54
C ALA A 96 10.91 -26.26 -11.27
N ALA A 97 10.24 -27.36 -10.92
CA ALA A 97 10.23 -28.59 -11.71
C ALA A 97 9.41 -28.47 -13.00
N PHE A 98 8.54 -27.46 -13.08
CA PHE A 98 7.69 -27.16 -14.21
C PHE A 98 8.24 -25.97 -15.00
N ASN A 99 7.99 -25.99 -16.30
CA ASN A 99 8.50 -24.99 -17.24
C ASN A 99 7.77 -23.64 -17.17
N GLY A 100 6.83 -23.46 -16.24
CA GLY A 100 6.10 -22.22 -16.05
C GLY A 100 5.50 -22.07 -14.66
N ALA A 101 5.37 -20.84 -14.19
CA ALA A 101 4.58 -20.50 -13.02
C ALA A 101 4.11 -19.06 -13.04
N ARG A 102 3.02 -18.79 -12.32
CA ARG A 102 2.45 -17.46 -12.08
C ARG A 102 2.19 -17.31 -10.59
N LEU A 103 2.50 -16.14 -10.04
CA LEU A 103 2.16 -15.75 -8.68
C LEU A 103 1.71 -14.29 -8.67
N VAL A 104 0.56 -14.05 -8.06
CA VAL A 104 0.02 -12.72 -7.84
C VAL A 104 -0.05 -12.48 -6.35
N LEU A 105 0.62 -11.41 -5.93
CA LEU A 105 0.59 -10.86 -4.59
C LEU A 105 -0.15 -9.51 -4.60
N ASP A 106 -0.44 -9.00 -3.42
CA ASP A 106 -0.96 -7.64 -3.26
C ASP A 106 -0.02 -6.59 -3.88
N GLY A 107 1.28 -6.71 -3.63
CA GLY A 107 2.29 -5.75 -4.05
C GLY A 107 2.85 -6.00 -5.46
N CYS A 108 2.84 -7.23 -5.96
CA CYS A 108 3.47 -7.53 -7.23
C CYS A 108 2.99 -8.84 -7.84
N PHE A 109 3.34 -9.04 -9.10
CA PHE A 109 3.09 -10.25 -9.84
C PHE A 109 4.40 -10.72 -10.49
N LEU A 110 4.60 -12.04 -10.51
CA LEU A 110 5.73 -12.70 -11.16
C LEU A 110 5.23 -13.86 -12.04
N ARG A 111 5.71 -13.92 -13.28
CA ARG A 111 5.49 -15.03 -14.22
C ARG A 111 6.80 -15.48 -14.81
N TYR A 112 6.98 -16.78 -14.92
CA TYR A 112 7.98 -17.36 -15.81
C TYR A 112 7.35 -18.43 -16.68
N GLU A 113 7.91 -18.62 -17.87
CA GLU A 113 7.54 -19.66 -18.84
C GLU A 113 8.75 -20.05 -19.70
N SER A 114 8.71 -21.22 -20.34
CA SER A 114 9.71 -21.63 -21.33
C SER A 114 9.45 -21.10 -22.74
N SER A 115 8.30 -20.47 -22.96
CA SER A 115 7.89 -19.91 -24.26
C SER A 115 7.56 -18.43 -24.11
N PRO A 116 7.75 -17.59 -25.15
CA PRO A 116 7.29 -16.22 -25.12
C PRO A 116 5.78 -16.14 -24.85
N PHE A 117 5.38 -15.18 -24.02
CA PHE A 117 3.98 -15.02 -23.61
C PHE A 117 3.43 -13.60 -23.78
N ASN A 118 4.14 -12.74 -24.53
CA ASN A 118 3.77 -11.34 -24.74
C ASN A 118 2.41 -11.17 -25.45
N ASP A 119 1.87 -12.24 -26.06
CA ASP A 119 0.56 -12.28 -26.72
C ASP A 119 -0.34 -13.44 -26.23
N GLN A 120 0.05 -14.20 -25.20
CA GLN A 120 -0.78 -15.30 -24.69
C GLN A 120 -1.93 -14.74 -23.86
N THR A 121 -3.05 -14.51 -24.54
CA THR A 121 -4.26 -13.84 -24.03
C THR A 121 -5.25 -14.74 -23.31
N THR A 122 -5.00 -16.05 -23.23
CA THR A 122 -5.97 -16.99 -22.68
C THR A 122 -5.32 -18.21 -22.03
N LEU A 123 -5.49 -18.32 -20.71
CA LEU A 123 -5.92 -19.59 -20.12
C LEU A 123 -7.37 -19.39 -19.68
N PRO A 124 -8.35 -20.03 -20.34
CA PRO A 124 -9.73 -20.02 -19.87
C PRO A 124 -9.79 -20.65 -18.47
N GLY A 125 -10.33 -19.95 -17.48
CA GLY A 125 -10.85 -20.59 -16.27
C GLY A 125 -10.14 -20.32 -14.94
N GLU A 126 -9.24 -19.35 -14.81
CA GLU A 126 -8.59 -19.05 -13.53
C GLU A 126 -8.84 -17.61 -13.04
N ASN A 127 -10.12 -17.25 -12.91
CA ASN A 127 -10.52 -16.04 -12.18
C ASN A 127 -10.53 -16.31 -10.68
N LYS A 128 -9.95 -15.40 -9.90
CA LYS A 128 -9.98 -15.44 -8.44
C LYS A 128 -10.64 -14.18 -7.89
N VAL A 129 -11.65 -14.38 -7.04
CA VAL A 129 -12.29 -13.32 -6.25
C VAL A 129 -12.04 -13.60 -4.78
N LEU A 130 -11.69 -12.56 -4.03
CA LEU A 130 -11.46 -12.59 -2.59
C LEU A 130 -12.23 -11.42 -1.98
N CYS A 131 -13.29 -11.71 -1.25
CA CYS A 131 -14.06 -10.69 -0.54
C CYS A 131 -13.53 -10.55 0.89
N GLY A 132 -13.60 -9.33 1.42
CA GLY A 132 -13.26 -9.04 2.81
C GLY A 132 -14.21 -9.70 3.81
N ASN A 133 -13.79 -9.72 5.07
CA ASN A 133 -14.60 -10.26 6.17
C ASN A 133 -15.49 -9.21 6.84
N ASN A 134 -15.27 -7.92 6.57
CA ASN A 134 -16.02 -6.84 7.19
C ASN A 134 -17.24 -6.52 6.32
N THR A 135 -18.43 -6.57 6.92
CA THR A 135 -19.67 -6.19 6.24
C THR A 135 -19.77 -4.67 6.13
N SER A 136 -20.20 -4.19 4.96
CA SER A 136 -20.60 -2.79 4.80
C SER A 136 -21.89 -2.56 5.60
N SER A 137 -22.04 -1.40 6.23
CA SER A 137 -23.23 -1.06 7.03
C SER A 137 -24.24 -0.18 6.29
N GLN A 138 -24.00 0.11 5.00
CA GLN A 138 -24.80 1.05 4.17
C GLN A 138 -24.96 0.54 2.73
N ASP A 139 -25.52 -0.66 2.63
CA ASP A 139 -25.47 -1.56 1.46
C ASP A 139 -25.72 -0.85 0.12
N SER A 140 -26.90 -0.28 -0.13
CA SER A 140 -27.23 0.20 -1.48
C SER A 140 -26.49 1.47 -1.94
N VAL A 141 -26.13 2.37 -1.01
CA VAL A 141 -25.44 3.62 -1.34
C VAL A 141 -23.96 3.37 -1.59
N PHE A 142 -23.36 2.53 -0.74
CA PHE A 142 -22.00 2.05 -0.91
C PHE A 142 -21.86 1.28 -2.23
N GLU A 143 -22.79 0.35 -2.48
CA GLU A 143 -22.82 -0.44 -3.70
C GLU A 143 -22.80 0.43 -4.95
N ASN A 144 -23.72 1.40 -5.06
CA ASN A 144 -23.79 2.28 -6.24
C ASN A 144 -22.51 3.11 -6.45
N ALA A 145 -21.92 3.61 -5.36
CA ALA A 145 -20.68 4.40 -5.45
C ALA A 145 -19.49 3.55 -5.91
N VAL A 146 -19.34 2.35 -5.34
CA VAL A 146 -18.27 1.41 -5.70
C VAL A 146 -18.48 0.86 -7.11
N ASP A 147 -19.71 0.50 -7.48
CA ASP A 147 -20.08 0.04 -8.82
C ASP A 147 -19.66 1.04 -9.90
N GLY A 148 -20.03 2.32 -9.71
CA GLY A 148 -19.65 3.40 -10.61
C GLY A 148 -18.13 3.62 -10.68
N LEU A 149 -17.44 3.56 -9.53
CA LEU A 149 -15.99 3.68 -9.46
C LEU A 149 -15.29 2.57 -10.26
N LEU A 150 -15.68 1.31 -10.03
CA LEU A 150 -15.09 0.14 -10.66
C LEU A 150 -15.38 0.07 -12.16
N SER A 151 -16.62 0.39 -12.56
CA SER A 151 -17.02 0.48 -13.97
C SER A 151 -16.14 1.50 -14.71
N ASN A 152 -15.94 2.69 -14.14
CA ASN A 152 -15.09 3.72 -14.73
C ASN A 152 -13.63 3.27 -14.85
N LEU A 153 -13.07 2.65 -13.80
CA LEU A 153 -11.71 2.11 -13.83
C LEU A 153 -11.53 1.04 -14.91
N SER A 154 -12.54 0.18 -15.12
CA SER A 154 -12.48 -0.89 -16.12
C SER A 154 -12.36 -0.37 -17.56
N ILE A 155 -12.84 0.84 -17.83
CA ILE A 155 -12.83 1.46 -19.18
C ILE A 155 -11.65 2.43 -19.35
N ALA A 156 -11.30 3.16 -18.29
CA ALA A 156 -10.28 4.21 -18.34
C ALA A 156 -8.85 3.67 -18.36
N THR A 157 -8.58 2.58 -17.63
CA THR A 157 -7.21 2.08 -17.40
C THR A 157 -6.47 1.71 -18.69
N GLN A 158 -7.18 1.16 -19.68
CA GLN A 158 -6.58 0.82 -20.98
C GLN A 158 -6.06 2.02 -21.77
N LYS A 159 -6.45 3.25 -21.40
CA LYS A 159 -5.98 4.49 -22.03
C LYS A 159 -4.79 5.10 -21.29
N ILE A 160 -4.41 4.55 -20.13
CA ILE A 160 -3.35 5.06 -19.29
C ILE A 160 -2.04 4.33 -19.59
N ASN A 161 -0.95 5.08 -19.69
CA ASN A 161 0.36 4.51 -19.94
C ASN A 161 0.79 3.54 -18.82
N GLY A 162 1.14 2.32 -19.21
CA GLY A 162 1.44 1.21 -18.29
C GLY A 162 0.25 0.75 -17.46
N PHE A 163 -0.98 0.97 -17.96
CA PHE A 163 -2.24 0.36 -17.52
C PHE A 163 -2.42 0.29 -16.01
N TYR A 164 -2.18 1.39 -15.31
CA TYR A 164 -2.36 1.48 -13.88
C TYR A 164 -3.18 2.72 -13.55
N THR A 165 -4.25 2.54 -12.77
CA THR A 165 -5.11 3.62 -12.28
C THR A 165 -5.41 3.42 -10.80
N ALA A 166 -5.52 4.53 -10.10
CA ALA A 166 -6.08 4.59 -8.76
C ALA A 166 -7.11 5.71 -8.73
N ALA A 167 -8.26 5.45 -8.12
CA ALA A 167 -9.34 6.42 -8.01
C ALA A 167 -10.06 6.27 -6.69
N THR A 168 -10.75 7.33 -6.30
CA THR A 168 -11.51 7.39 -5.05
C THR A 168 -12.87 8.00 -5.29
N THR A 169 -13.87 7.60 -4.52
CA THR A 169 -15.19 8.25 -4.52
C THR A 169 -15.72 8.40 -3.10
N THR A 170 -16.42 9.50 -2.84
CA THR A 170 -17.14 9.70 -1.58
C THR A 170 -18.48 9.00 -1.63
N VAL A 171 -18.84 8.28 -0.57
CA VAL A 171 -20.14 7.59 -0.48
C VAL A 171 -21.21 8.60 -0.04
N VAL A 172 -22.06 9.01 -0.97
CA VAL A 172 -23.07 10.08 -0.81
C VAL A 172 -24.01 9.78 0.37
N GLY A 173 -24.21 10.71 1.31
CA GLY A 173 -25.04 10.46 2.50
C GLY A 173 -24.26 9.95 3.71
N THR A 174 -22.96 9.68 3.54
CA THR A 174 -21.99 9.62 4.63
C THR A 174 -21.03 10.80 4.49
N ASN A 175 -20.83 11.59 5.53
CA ASN A 175 -19.91 12.73 5.47
C ASN A 175 -18.44 12.30 5.62
N THR A 176 -18.16 11.00 5.62
CA THR A 176 -16.91 10.43 6.16
C THR A 176 -16.37 9.19 5.46
N THR A 177 -17.15 8.52 4.60
CA THR A 177 -16.71 7.26 3.97
C THR A 177 -16.20 7.51 2.56
N THR A 178 -14.95 7.14 2.33
CA THR A 178 -14.33 7.18 1.00
C THR A 178 -13.99 5.77 0.58
N ALA A 179 -14.41 5.39 -0.63
CA ALA A 179 -14.01 4.16 -1.27
C ALA A 179 -12.78 4.44 -2.15
N TYR A 180 -11.78 3.59 -2.04
CA TYR A 180 -10.55 3.62 -2.83
C TYR A 180 -10.55 2.40 -3.74
N ALA A 181 -10.16 2.57 -4.99
CA ALA A 181 -10.02 1.47 -5.92
C ALA A 181 -8.77 1.65 -6.79
N ILE A 182 -8.08 0.55 -7.04
CA ILE A 182 -6.96 0.46 -7.98
C ILE A 182 -7.36 -0.49 -9.10
N ALA A 183 -6.89 -0.25 -10.32
CA ALA A 183 -6.93 -1.22 -11.41
C ALA A 183 -5.59 -1.25 -12.13
N GLN A 184 -5.11 -2.43 -12.45
CA GLN A 184 -3.83 -2.61 -13.14
C GLN A 184 -3.91 -3.76 -14.14
N CYS A 185 -3.31 -3.62 -15.33
CA CYS A 185 -3.04 -4.73 -16.26
C CYS A 185 -1.52 -4.94 -16.37
N ALA A 186 -1.05 -6.09 -16.88
CA ALA A 186 0.37 -6.19 -17.20
C ALA A 186 0.75 -5.25 -18.34
N GLU A 187 1.94 -4.64 -18.31
CA GLU A 187 2.31 -3.65 -19.34
C GLU A 187 2.55 -4.27 -20.74
N THR A 188 2.55 -5.60 -20.87
CA THR A 188 2.64 -6.29 -22.18
C THR A 188 1.35 -6.41 -22.94
N VAL A 189 0.19 -6.26 -22.30
CA VAL A 189 -1.10 -6.45 -23.00
C VAL A 189 -1.36 -5.34 -24.02
N LYS A 190 -2.22 -5.64 -24.98
CA LYS A 190 -2.81 -4.61 -25.85
C LYS A 190 -3.90 -3.84 -25.09
N PRO A 191 -4.16 -2.57 -25.42
CA PRO A 191 -5.21 -1.77 -24.77
C PRO A 191 -6.58 -2.47 -24.73
N ASP A 192 -7.02 -3.04 -25.86
CA ASP A 192 -8.30 -3.75 -25.90
C ASP A 192 -8.32 -4.99 -25.01
N SER A 193 -7.20 -5.72 -24.92
CA SER A 193 -7.06 -6.86 -24.02
C SER A 193 -7.10 -6.42 -22.55
N CYS A 194 -6.47 -5.29 -22.19
CA CYS A 194 -6.60 -4.71 -20.84
C CYS A 194 -8.05 -4.35 -20.53
N LYS A 195 -8.76 -3.72 -21.47
CA LYS A 195 -10.17 -3.38 -21.29
C LYS A 195 -11.03 -4.63 -21.04
N SER A 196 -10.92 -5.64 -21.90
CA SER A 196 -11.68 -6.88 -21.75
C SER A 196 -11.38 -7.58 -20.41
N CYS A 197 -10.10 -7.64 -20.03
CA CYS A 197 -9.68 -8.25 -18.76
C CYS A 197 -10.25 -7.51 -17.55
N LEU A 198 -10.20 -6.17 -17.56
CA LEU A 198 -10.76 -5.36 -16.48
C LEU A 198 -12.28 -5.41 -16.41
N GLN A 199 -12.97 -5.57 -17.54
CA GLN A 199 -14.42 -5.75 -17.56
C GLN A 199 -14.83 -7.10 -16.94
N GLU A 200 -14.04 -8.16 -17.16
CA GLU A 200 -14.24 -9.45 -16.51
C GLU A 200 -13.94 -9.37 -15.00
N ALA A 201 -12.83 -8.73 -14.62
CA ALA A 201 -12.50 -8.50 -13.21
C ALA A 201 -13.58 -7.67 -12.49
N TYR A 202 -14.13 -6.65 -13.16
CA TYR A 202 -15.26 -5.86 -12.68
C TYR A 202 -16.50 -6.73 -12.45
N ALA A 203 -16.91 -7.54 -13.43
CA ALA A 203 -18.06 -8.44 -13.28
C ALA A 203 -17.90 -9.40 -12.09
N ASN A 204 -16.68 -9.90 -11.88
CA ASN A 204 -16.34 -10.82 -10.81
C ASN A 204 -16.34 -10.15 -9.43
N ILE A 205 -15.72 -8.98 -9.27
CA ILE A 205 -15.61 -8.30 -7.97
C ILE A 205 -16.95 -7.73 -7.47
N ARG A 206 -17.92 -7.49 -8.35
CA ARG A 206 -19.27 -7.05 -7.95
C ARG A 206 -19.94 -7.99 -6.95
N THR A 207 -19.56 -9.28 -6.95
CA THR A 207 -20.04 -10.26 -5.97
C THR A 207 -19.59 -9.97 -4.54
N CYS A 208 -18.53 -9.17 -4.34
CA CYS A 208 -18.10 -8.77 -3.01
C CYS A 208 -18.82 -7.52 -2.50
N VAL A 209 -19.34 -6.69 -3.40
CA VAL A 209 -19.82 -5.33 -3.05
C VAL A 209 -21.10 -5.38 -2.21
N THR A 210 -21.85 -6.48 -2.28
CA THR A 210 -23.08 -6.70 -1.51
C THR A 210 -22.83 -7.07 -0.05
N ASP A 211 -21.70 -7.73 0.24
CA ASP A 211 -21.49 -8.40 1.54
C ASP A 211 -20.19 -7.98 2.23
N ALA A 212 -19.29 -7.27 1.53
CA ALA A 212 -17.98 -6.90 2.04
C ALA A 212 -17.61 -5.44 1.75
N SER A 213 -16.90 -4.82 2.70
CA SER A 213 -16.34 -3.47 2.55
C SER A 213 -15.08 -3.43 1.68
N ASP A 214 -14.45 -4.57 1.43
CA ASP A 214 -13.25 -4.71 0.63
C ASP A 214 -13.31 -5.97 -0.24
N GLY A 215 -12.52 -5.97 -1.31
CA GLY A 215 -12.51 -7.08 -2.24
C GLY A 215 -11.35 -7.00 -3.23
N ARG A 216 -11.01 -8.17 -3.78
CA ARG A 216 -10.00 -8.35 -4.82
C ARG A 216 -10.50 -9.25 -5.92
N ALA A 217 -10.25 -8.86 -7.17
CA ALA A 217 -10.45 -9.71 -8.33
C ALA A 217 -9.19 -9.78 -9.19
N VAL A 218 -8.79 -11.00 -9.54
CA VAL A 218 -7.59 -11.32 -10.32
C VAL A 218 -7.96 -12.28 -11.44
N ASN A 219 -7.42 -12.01 -12.64
CA ASN A 219 -7.55 -12.89 -13.81
C ASN A 219 -6.16 -13.41 -14.20
N LEU A 220 -5.96 -14.73 -14.11
CA LEU A 220 -4.68 -15.39 -14.38
C LEU A 220 -4.41 -15.63 -15.88
N GLY A 221 -5.43 -15.52 -16.72
CA GLY A 221 -5.39 -15.90 -18.14
C GLY A 221 -5.09 -14.77 -19.11
N GLN A 222 -5.37 -13.51 -18.72
CA GLN A 222 -5.35 -12.36 -19.64
C GLN A 222 -4.30 -11.29 -19.30
N ASP A 223 -3.35 -11.68 -18.45
CA ASP A 223 -2.41 -10.86 -17.69
C ASP A 223 -3.03 -10.18 -16.47
N ASN A 224 -2.33 -10.34 -15.34
CA ASN A 224 -2.91 -10.23 -14.01
C ASN A 224 -3.45 -8.84 -13.68
N VAL A 225 -4.72 -8.80 -13.28
CA VAL A 225 -5.38 -7.64 -12.69
C VAL A 225 -5.42 -7.80 -11.18
N ALA A 226 -5.28 -6.71 -10.42
CA ALA A 226 -5.81 -6.68 -9.06
C ALA A 226 -6.62 -5.41 -8.89
N ILE A 227 -7.91 -5.59 -8.67
CA ILE A 227 -8.76 -4.51 -8.18
C ILE A 227 -8.69 -4.55 -6.66
N ILE A 228 -8.12 -3.54 -6.02
CA ILE A 228 -8.06 -3.47 -4.55
C ILE A 228 -9.07 -2.43 -4.10
N ILE A 229 -10.08 -2.85 -3.35
CA ILE A 229 -11.03 -1.94 -2.70
C ILE A 229 -10.59 -1.75 -1.26
N GLU A 230 -10.15 -0.56 -0.88
CA GLU A 230 -9.97 -0.19 0.52
C GLU A 230 -11.04 0.82 0.90
N VAL A 231 -11.69 0.63 2.05
CA VAL A 231 -12.61 1.61 2.61
C VAL A 231 -12.01 2.15 3.89
N VAL A 232 -11.62 3.41 3.87
CA VAL A 232 -11.31 4.13 5.11
C VAL A 232 -12.63 4.71 5.61
N ALA A 233 -13.22 4.04 6.60
CA ALA A 233 -14.24 4.67 7.44
C ALA A 233 -13.53 5.71 8.31
N GLY A 234 -13.43 6.94 7.78
CA GLY A 234 -12.87 8.09 8.49
C GLY A 234 -13.81 8.51 9.62
N GLY A 235 -13.90 7.74 10.69
CA GLY A 235 -14.71 8.07 11.84
C GLY A 235 -14.22 9.37 12.48
N VAL A 236 -15.08 10.39 12.49
CA VAL A 236 -15.02 11.54 13.42
C VAL A 236 -15.12 11.05 14.89
N GLY A 237 -15.27 9.74 15.13
CA GLY A 237 -15.20 9.09 16.43
C GLY A 237 -13.95 9.45 17.25
N GLY A 238 -12.81 9.73 16.63
CA GLY A 238 -11.64 10.25 17.36
C GLY A 238 -11.93 11.63 18.00
N LEU A 239 -12.61 12.52 17.27
CA LEU A 239 -13.00 13.85 17.73
C LEU A 239 -14.21 13.80 18.68
N ILE A 240 -15.16 12.88 18.47
CA ILE A 240 -16.32 12.70 19.36
C ILE A 240 -15.90 12.02 20.67
N ILE A 241 -14.99 11.04 20.64
CA ILE A 241 -14.42 10.43 21.86
C ILE A 241 -13.51 11.43 22.57
N LEU A 242 -12.70 12.24 21.87
CA LEU A 242 -11.97 13.35 22.48
C LEU A 242 -12.91 14.40 23.07
N LEU A 243 -14.00 14.75 22.40
CA LEU A 243 -15.03 15.66 22.93
C LEU A 243 -15.74 15.07 24.13
N ILE A 244 -16.11 13.78 24.11
CA ILE A 244 -16.73 13.09 25.24
C ILE A 244 -15.76 12.97 26.42
N VAL A 245 -14.48 12.67 26.18
CA VAL A 245 -13.43 12.62 27.21
C VAL A 245 -13.18 14.02 27.79
N VAL A 246 -13.14 15.06 26.95
CA VAL A 246 -13.02 16.46 27.40
C VAL A 246 -14.27 16.89 28.18
N ILE A 247 -15.48 16.56 27.73
CA ILE A 247 -16.75 16.82 28.44
C ILE A 247 -16.81 16.04 29.77
N TRP A 248 -16.28 14.82 29.82
CA TRP A 248 -16.20 14.00 31.03
C TRP A 248 -15.16 14.54 32.03
N LEU A 249 -14.02 15.06 31.54
CA LEU A 249 -13.02 15.76 32.35
C LEU A 249 -13.54 17.11 32.88
N TYR A 250 -14.32 17.85 32.08
CA TYR A 250 -14.92 19.13 32.48
C TYR A 250 -16.13 18.96 33.40
N GLY A 251 -16.97 17.95 33.15
CA GLY A 251 -18.16 17.62 33.95
C GLY A 251 -17.85 17.15 35.37
N ARG A 252 -16.60 16.80 35.66
CA ARG A 252 -16.13 16.47 37.00
C ARG A 252 -15.90 17.72 37.88
N SER A 253 -16.03 18.93 37.34
CA SER A 253 -15.83 20.19 38.07
C SER A 253 -17.01 21.19 37.94
N LYS A 254 -18.14 20.84 38.59
CA LYS A 254 -19.20 21.72 39.15
C LYS A 254 -20.06 22.65 38.26
N ARG A 255 -21.38 22.51 38.47
CA ARG A 255 -22.55 23.43 38.40
C ARG A 255 -22.44 24.86 37.77
N THR A 256 -23.47 25.12 36.94
CA THR A 256 -24.26 26.34 36.63
C THR A 256 -23.77 27.47 35.70
N THR A 257 -24.61 27.69 34.66
CA THR A 257 -25.06 28.92 33.93
C THR A 257 -24.23 29.60 32.81
N SER A 258 -24.82 29.48 31.59
CA SER A 258 -25.17 30.49 30.55
C SER A 258 -24.12 31.33 29.82
N GLY A 259 -24.33 31.45 28.49
CA GLY A 259 -23.91 32.58 27.65
C GLY A 259 -22.91 32.23 26.54
N GLY A 260 -23.25 32.50 25.29
CA GLY A 260 -22.50 32.06 24.09
C GLY A 260 -21.65 33.12 23.37
N TRP A 261 -21.19 32.68 22.18
CA TRP A 261 -20.51 33.34 21.04
C TRP A 261 -18.97 33.54 21.03
N ALA A 262 -18.43 33.39 19.81
CA ALA A 262 -17.12 32.92 19.41
C ALA A 262 -15.99 33.99 19.32
N THR A 263 -14.71 33.55 19.33
CA THR A 263 -13.65 33.96 18.35
C THR A 263 -12.31 33.21 18.54
N GLU A 264 -11.54 33.18 17.45
CA GLU A 264 -10.35 32.40 17.04
C GLU A 264 -9.01 32.79 17.75
N VAL A 265 -8.03 31.87 17.85
CA VAL A 265 -6.70 32.08 18.47
C VAL A 265 -5.57 31.94 17.44
N LYS A 266 -4.66 32.93 17.42
CA LYS A 266 -3.44 33.00 16.58
C LYS A 266 -2.14 32.65 17.34
N ASP A 267 -1.30 31.92 16.60
CA ASP A 267 0.19 31.90 16.50
C ASP A 267 1.13 31.32 17.59
N SER A 268 2.19 30.65 17.10
CA SER A 268 3.28 29.98 17.84
C SER A 268 4.64 30.69 17.63
N LYS A 269 5.54 30.69 18.62
CA LYS A 269 6.89 31.30 18.55
C LYS A 269 8.01 30.31 18.92
N ASP A 270 9.13 30.41 18.21
CA ASP A 270 10.34 29.57 18.38
C ASP A 270 11.37 30.18 19.36
N TYR A 271 12.17 29.33 20.02
CA TYR A 271 13.23 29.72 20.96
C TYR A 271 14.59 29.09 20.61
N SER A 272 15.69 29.79 20.94
CA SER A 272 17.06 29.36 20.64
C SER A 272 17.60 28.36 21.67
N TYR A 273 18.46 27.45 21.19
CA TYR A 273 19.12 26.42 22.00
C TYR A 273 19.91 26.97 23.20
N MET A 274 20.54 28.14 23.04
CA MET A 274 21.34 28.76 24.10
C MET A 274 20.47 29.26 25.25
N ASP A 275 19.32 29.84 24.94
CA ASP A 275 18.33 30.30 25.94
C ASP A 275 17.87 29.12 26.77
N LEU A 276 17.56 28.03 26.10
CA LEU A 276 17.13 26.80 26.71
C LEU A 276 18.24 26.10 27.52
N LYS A 277 19.54 26.28 27.19
CA LYS A 277 20.69 25.76 27.98
C LYS A 277 20.77 26.42 29.34
N LYS A 278 20.65 27.74 29.30
CA LYS A 278 20.74 28.58 30.48
C LYS A 278 19.55 28.33 31.39
N ALA A 279 18.38 28.15 30.80
CA ALA A 279 17.13 27.99 31.54
C ALA A 279 16.98 26.60 32.20
N THR A 280 17.66 25.56 31.71
CA THR A 280 17.68 24.21 32.33
C THR A 280 18.88 23.95 33.24
N ASN A 281 19.70 24.97 33.56
CA ASN A 281 20.96 24.81 34.29
C ASN A 281 21.88 23.74 33.66
N ASP A 282 22.14 23.88 32.36
CA ASP A 282 22.87 22.89 31.56
C ASP A 282 22.30 21.47 31.63
N PHE A 283 20.98 21.34 31.82
CA PHE A 283 20.28 20.05 31.87
C PHE A 283 20.71 19.13 33.01
N GLY A 284 21.01 19.71 34.17
CA GLY A 284 21.22 18.92 35.38
C GLY A 284 20.02 18.02 35.70
N ASP A 285 20.30 16.82 36.21
CA ASP A 285 19.30 15.81 36.57
C ASP A 285 18.29 16.31 37.60
N GLU A 286 18.68 17.30 38.43
CA GLU A 286 17.79 17.95 39.39
C GLU A 286 16.60 18.67 38.74
N ASN A 287 16.71 18.98 37.44
CA ASN A 287 15.66 19.59 36.65
C ASN A 287 14.95 18.58 35.74
N LYS A 288 15.32 17.30 35.72
CA LYS A 288 14.69 16.31 34.85
C LYS A 288 13.32 15.89 35.40
N LEU A 289 12.28 16.14 34.61
CA LEU A 289 10.89 15.80 34.93
C LEU A 289 10.51 14.38 34.53
N GLY A 290 11.24 13.79 33.57
CA GLY A 290 11.01 12.43 33.12
C GLY A 290 11.70 12.12 31.80
N GLU A 291 11.71 10.85 31.43
CA GLU A 291 12.34 10.34 30.21
C GLU A 291 11.44 9.27 29.58
N GLY A 292 11.36 9.28 28.24
CA GLY A 292 10.65 8.28 27.46
C GLY A 292 11.15 8.24 26.03
N GLY A 293 10.43 7.55 25.14
CA GLY A 293 10.84 7.34 23.74
C GLY A 293 11.07 8.60 22.89
N PHE A 294 10.80 9.79 23.43
CA PHE A 294 11.00 11.09 22.77
C PHE A 294 12.08 11.96 23.44
N GLY A 295 12.86 11.37 24.35
CA GLY A 295 13.96 12.02 25.07
C GLY A 295 13.57 12.52 26.47
N GLU A 296 14.54 13.19 27.09
CA GLU A 296 14.48 13.69 28.45
C GLU A 296 13.76 15.05 28.48
N VAL A 297 12.87 15.23 29.46
CA VAL A 297 12.10 16.46 29.67
C VAL A 297 12.66 17.15 30.90
N TYR A 298 13.02 18.43 30.77
CA TYR A 298 13.57 19.22 31.87
C TYR A 298 12.64 20.37 32.24
N LYS A 299 12.56 20.64 33.54
CA LYS A 299 12.00 21.84 34.14
C LYS A 299 12.94 22.99 33.83
N ILE A 300 12.35 24.14 33.50
CA ILE A 300 13.10 25.36 33.25
C ILE A 300 12.99 26.28 34.46
N ALA A 301 14.14 26.70 34.98
CA ALA A 301 14.25 27.78 35.95
C ALA A 301 14.12 29.11 35.20
N LEU A 302 13.01 29.81 35.43
CA LEU A 302 12.76 31.12 34.84
C LEU A 302 13.78 32.14 35.35
N LEU A 303 14.61 32.64 34.44
CA LEU A 303 15.18 33.97 34.59
C LEU A 303 14.04 34.96 34.38
N SER A 304 13.35 35.29 35.48
CA SER A 304 12.46 36.44 35.64
C SER A 304 11.54 36.77 34.47
N SER A 305 10.47 35.98 34.28
CA SER A 305 9.07 36.42 34.06
C SER A 305 8.23 35.34 33.33
N GLY A 306 7.37 34.63 34.07
CA GLY A 306 6.20 33.90 33.55
C GLY A 306 6.44 32.49 32.98
N GLN A 307 5.88 31.47 33.65
CA GLN A 307 5.98 30.04 33.30
C GLN A 307 5.50 29.69 31.88
N ARG A 308 6.35 28.95 31.15
CA ARG A 308 5.99 27.96 30.11
C ARG A 308 7.03 26.83 30.08
N ASN A 309 6.58 25.59 29.84
CA ASN A 309 7.44 24.43 29.66
C ASN A 309 8.17 24.53 28.31
N VAL A 310 9.48 24.26 28.27
CA VAL A 310 10.21 24.15 27.01
C VAL A 310 10.98 22.85 26.94
N ARG A 311 10.94 22.20 25.78
CA ARG A 311 11.75 21.02 25.48
C ARG A 311 13.03 21.47 24.80
N LYS A 312 14.18 20.94 25.22
CA LYS A 312 15.46 21.19 24.56
C LYS A 312 16.15 19.87 24.25
N LYS A 313 16.72 19.73 23.04
CA LYS A 313 17.51 18.58 22.59
C LYS A 313 18.98 19.01 22.44
N VAL A 314 19.88 18.44 23.23
CA VAL A 314 21.34 18.63 23.08
C VAL A 314 21.91 17.61 22.13
N LYS A 315 22.75 18.08 21.19
CA LYS A 315 23.74 17.25 20.51
C LYS A 315 25.10 17.59 21.11
N GLN A 316 25.82 16.58 21.60
CA GLN A 316 27.29 16.57 21.54
C GLN A 316 27.70 15.96 20.20
#